data_AF-A0A7S3S9S0-F1
#
_entry.id   AF-A0A7S3S9S0-F1
#
_cell.length_a   1.000
_cell.length_b   1.000
_cell.length_c   1.000
_cell.angle_alpha   90.00
_cell.angle_beta   90.00
_cell.angle_gamma   90.00
#
_symmetry.space_group_name_H-M   'P 1'
#
loop_
_entity.id
_entity.type
_entity.pdbx_description
1 polymer ?
#
loop_
_entity_poly.entity_id
_entity_poly.type
_entity_poly.pdbx_seq_one_letter_code
_entity_poly.pdbx_strand_id
1 'polypeptide(L)'
;SPPMLARLSLSLPAAAERLGALRRLSSSVYEARHAIFDASLSRDKSPFKALSKLQAAGGFIGPKIASYYPKPHFLMRHPVYRFARNEQRMYRLDVLKKLGKAPPKKGQGKRAGKKK
;
A
#
# COMPACT_ATOMS: atom_id res chain seq x y z
N SER A 1 11.32 64.31 -2.47
CA SER A 1 12.30 63.82 -3.46
C SER A 1 12.22 62.29 -3.51
N PRO A 2 11.60 61.69 -4.54
CA PRO A 2 11.56 60.24 -4.64
C PRO A 2 12.96 59.72 -5.03
N PRO A 3 13.44 58.59 -4.47
CA PRO A 3 14.72 58.03 -4.86
C PRO A 3 14.65 57.60 -6.32
N MET A 4 15.68 57.99 -7.08
CA MET A 4 15.89 57.63 -8.48
C MET A 4 15.89 56.10 -8.61
N LEU A 5 14.72 55.53 -8.88
CA LEU A 5 14.61 54.25 -9.55
C LEU A 5 15.26 54.43 -10.91
N ALA A 6 16.53 54.07 -11.01
CA ALA A 6 17.24 53.86 -12.26
C ALA A 6 16.43 52.83 -13.07
N ARG A 7 15.45 53.33 -13.84
CA ARG A 7 14.80 52.57 -14.90
C ARG A 7 15.90 52.30 -15.91
N LEU A 8 16.49 51.12 -15.77
CA LEU A 8 17.27 50.47 -16.82
C LEU A 8 16.37 50.41 -18.06
N SER A 9 16.41 51.46 -18.91
CA SER A 9 15.82 51.46 -20.24
C SER A 9 16.68 50.58 -21.13
N LEU A 10 16.72 49.28 -20.81
CA LEU A 10 17.22 48.28 -21.72
C LEU A 10 16.32 48.35 -22.95
N SER A 11 16.92 48.45 -24.12
CA SER A 11 16.20 48.26 -25.38
C SER A 11 15.46 46.91 -25.29
N LEU A 12 14.23 46.87 -25.79
CA LEU A 12 13.42 45.63 -25.84
C LEU A 12 14.22 44.38 -26.27
N PRO A 13 15.13 44.43 -27.27
CA PRO A 13 15.98 43.28 -27.59
C PRO A 13 16.97 42.90 -26.47
N ALA A 14 17.65 43.88 -25.83
CA ALA A 14 18.60 43.61 -24.76
C ALA A 14 17.93 43.06 -23.48
N ALA A 15 16.70 43.47 -23.21
CA ALA A 15 15.89 42.92 -22.12
C ALA A 15 15.51 41.46 -22.40
N ALA A 16 15.12 41.14 -23.65
CA ALA A 16 14.76 39.78 -24.06
C ALA A 16 15.96 38.81 -23.98
N GLU A 17 17.15 39.25 -24.40
CA GLU A 17 18.38 38.47 -24.31
C GLU A 17 18.76 38.14 -22.87
N ARG A 18 18.67 39.11 -21.96
CA ARG A 18 18.93 38.91 -20.53
C ARG A 18 17.95 37.91 -19.90
N LEU A 19 16.67 37.98 -20.24
CA LEU A 19 15.68 37.00 -19.78
C LEU A 19 15.96 35.59 -20.32
N GLY A 20 16.41 35.49 -21.57
CA GLY A 20 16.86 34.24 -22.17
C GLY A 20 18.06 33.62 -21.45
N ALA A 21 19.07 34.44 -21.11
CA ALA A 21 20.25 33.98 -20.37
C ALA A 21 19.91 33.48 -18.96
N LEU A 22 19.07 34.21 -18.22
CA LEU A 22 18.60 33.80 -16.89
C LEU A 22 17.80 32.49 -16.94
N ARG A 23 17.00 32.30 -17.99
CA ARG A 23 16.22 31.07 -18.19
C ARG A 23 17.10 29.85 -18.49
N ARG A 24 18.24 30.04 -19.17
CA ARG A 24 19.23 28.98 -19.43
C ARG A 24 20.00 28.58 -18.17
N LEU A 25 20.35 29.56 -17.34
CA LEU A 25 20.99 29.31 -16.04
C LEU A 25 20.05 28.57 -15.08
N SER A 26 18.77 28.93 -15.06
CA SER A 26 17.81 28.22 -14.21
C SER A 26 17.54 26.79 -14.69
N SER A 27 17.57 26.53 -16.00
CA SER A 27 17.50 25.15 -16.52
C SER A 27 18.75 24.33 -16.22
N SER A 28 19.96 24.90 -16.30
CA SER A 28 21.19 24.15 -16.00
C SER A 28 21.33 23.80 -14.53
N VAL A 29 20.96 24.71 -13.63
CA VAL A 29 20.92 24.44 -12.18
C VAL A 29 19.88 23.37 -11.85
N TYR A 30 18.74 23.40 -12.54
CA TYR A 30 17.69 22.38 -12.40
C TYR A 30 18.19 21.01 -12.84
N GLU A 31 18.84 20.91 -14.00
CA GLU A 31 19.45 19.67 -14.50
C GLU A 31 20.54 19.13 -13.56
N ALA A 32 21.44 19.98 -13.08
CA ALA A 32 22.48 19.60 -12.13
C ALA A 32 21.89 19.05 -10.82
N ARG A 33 20.83 19.67 -10.30
CA ARG A 33 20.11 19.16 -9.11
C ARG A 33 19.52 17.78 -9.38
N HIS A 34 18.92 17.57 -10.54
CA HIS A 34 18.36 16.28 -10.91
C HIS A 34 19.43 15.19 -11.02
N ALA A 35 20.61 15.52 -11.54
CA ALA A 35 21.76 14.62 -11.61
C ALA A 35 22.36 14.29 -10.22
N ILE A 36 22.44 15.26 -9.31
CA ILE A 36 23.01 15.06 -7.96
C ILE A 36 22.11 14.19 -7.08
N PHE A 37 20.78 14.36 -7.20
CA PHE A 37 19.81 13.71 -6.31
C PHE A 37 19.05 12.55 -6.96
N ASP A 38 19.48 12.10 -8.15
CA ASP A 38 18.81 11.07 -8.96
C ASP A 38 17.28 11.30 -9.10
N ALA A 39 16.88 12.56 -9.10
CA ALA A 39 15.48 12.94 -9.18
C ALA A 39 15.06 12.96 -10.66
N SER A 40 13.82 12.57 -10.97
CA SER A 40 13.35 12.59 -12.36
C SER A 40 13.25 14.01 -12.93
N LEU A 41 13.94 14.29 -14.03
CA LEU A 41 13.89 15.55 -14.80
C LEU A 41 12.58 15.70 -15.60
N SER A 42 11.43 15.49 -14.94
CA SER A 42 10.12 15.62 -15.60
C SER A 42 9.48 16.95 -15.20
N ARG A 43 9.19 17.79 -16.19
CA ARG A 43 8.40 19.02 -16.01
C ARG A 43 6.89 18.74 -15.88
N ASP A 44 6.44 17.57 -16.32
CA ASP A 44 5.04 17.15 -16.36
C ASP A 44 4.72 16.09 -15.29
N LYS A 45 3.52 15.48 -15.34
CA LYS A 45 3.14 14.38 -14.43
C LYS A 45 4.10 13.20 -14.60
N SER A 46 4.98 12.99 -13.61
CA SER A 46 5.95 11.90 -13.67
C SER A 46 5.25 10.53 -13.71
N PRO A 47 5.71 9.59 -14.55
CA PRO A 47 5.15 8.24 -14.61
C PRO A 47 5.40 7.45 -13.32
N PHE A 48 6.37 7.89 -12.51
CA PHE A 48 6.78 7.22 -11.26
C PHE A 48 6.04 7.69 -10.01
N LYS A 49 5.01 8.54 -10.15
CA LYS A 49 4.25 9.06 -9.00
C LYS A 49 3.68 7.96 -8.10
N ALA A 50 3.29 6.82 -8.67
CA ALA A 50 2.84 5.66 -7.91
C ALA A 50 3.98 5.05 -7.07
N LEU A 51 5.17 4.89 -7.66
CA LEU A 51 6.34 4.35 -6.97
C LEU A 51 6.84 5.29 -5.88
N SER A 52 6.88 6.60 -6.12
CA SER A 52 7.29 7.58 -5.10
C SER A 52 6.36 7.57 -3.89
N LYS A 53 5.03 7.42 -4.10
CA LYS A 53 4.06 7.26 -3.00
C LYS A 53 4.30 5.99 -2.20
N LEU A 54 4.62 4.89 -2.88
CA LEU A 54 4.91 3.62 -2.23
C LEU A 54 6.23 3.68 -1.45
N GLN A 55 7.29 4.28 -2.01
CA GLN A 55 8.56 4.48 -1.32
C GLN A 55 8.43 5.41 -0.10
N ALA A 56 7.75 6.55 -0.24
CA ALA A 56 7.53 7.50 0.86
C ALA A 56 6.66 6.89 1.99
N ALA A 57 5.74 5.99 1.66
CA ALA A 57 4.90 5.28 2.63
C ALA A 57 5.58 4.04 3.27
N GLY A 58 6.88 3.82 3.02
CA GLY A 58 7.64 2.72 3.62
C GLY A 58 7.60 1.40 2.85
N GLY A 59 7.24 1.42 1.56
CA GLY A 59 7.26 0.28 0.65
C GLY A 59 5.88 -0.11 0.12
N PHE A 60 5.80 -1.31 -0.48
CA PHE A 60 4.53 -1.84 -0.99
C PHE A 60 3.55 -2.12 0.15
N ILE A 61 2.27 -1.85 -0.10
CA ILE A 61 1.19 -2.11 0.87
C ILE A 61 0.92 -3.63 1.00
N GLY A 62 1.29 -4.42 -0.01
CA GLY A 62 1.03 -5.87 -0.08
C GLY A 62 1.51 -6.67 1.14
N PRO A 63 2.79 -6.58 1.54
CA PRO A 63 3.30 -7.26 2.74
C PRO A 63 2.52 -6.92 4.01
N LYS A 64 2.19 -5.63 4.21
CA LYS A 64 1.41 -5.16 5.37
C LYS A 64 0.01 -5.77 5.43
N ILE A 65 -0.66 -5.87 4.28
CA ILE A 65 -1.98 -6.50 4.17
C ILE A 65 -1.87 -8.02 4.36
N ALA A 66 -0.87 -8.65 3.75
CA ALA A 66 -0.66 -10.10 3.85
C ALA A 66 -0.40 -10.55 5.30
N SER A 67 0.21 -9.70 6.13
CA SER A 67 0.45 -9.95 7.55
C SER A 67 -0.72 -9.59 8.48
N TYR A 68 -1.89 -9.21 7.95
CA TYR A 68 -3.02 -8.74 8.78
C TYR A 68 -3.46 -9.78 9.81
N TYR A 69 -3.55 -11.05 9.42
CA TYR A 69 -3.77 -12.14 10.36
C TYR A 69 -2.44 -12.74 10.80
N PRO A 70 -2.21 -12.93 12.12
CA PRO A 70 -1.00 -13.57 12.59
C PRO A 70 -0.92 -15.00 12.07
N LYS A 71 0.29 -15.47 11.82
CA LYS A 71 0.52 -16.88 11.48
C LYS A 71 -0.02 -17.76 12.60
N PRO A 72 -0.62 -18.93 12.28
CA PRO A 72 -1.16 -19.82 13.29
C PRO A 72 -0.07 -20.21 14.29
N HIS A 73 -0.41 -20.13 15.58
CA HIS A 73 0.50 -20.42 16.68
C HIS A 73 1.13 -21.82 16.53
N PHE A 74 2.42 -21.96 16.79
CA PHE A 74 3.15 -23.23 16.59
C PHE A 74 2.51 -24.41 17.36
N LEU A 75 1.96 -24.14 18.55
CA LEU A 75 1.22 -25.14 19.34
C LEU A 75 0.05 -25.78 18.61
N MET A 76 -0.62 -25.08 17.67
CA MET A 76 -1.73 -25.66 16.89
C MET A 76 -1.28 -26.85 16.04
N ARG A 77 0.00 -26.91 15.68
CA ARG A 77 0.59 -28.02 14.91
C ARG A 77 1.21 -29.10 15.80
N HIS A 78 1.40 -28.82 17.09
CA HIS A 78 2.02 -29.75 18.01
C HIS A 78 1.13 -30.99 18.22
N PRO A 79 1.65 -32.22 18.08
CA PRO A 79 0.84 -33.43 18.07
C PRO A 79 0.03 -33.61 19.35
N VAL A 80 0.65 -33.37 20.51
CA VAL A 80 0.00 -33.49 21.83
C VAL A 80 -1.16 -32.51 21.98
N TYR A 81 -0.97 -31.25 21.59
CA TYR A 81 -2.01 -30.22 21.69
C TYR A 81 -3.19 -30.54 20.77
N ARG A 82 -2.90 -30.97 19.53
CA ARG A 82 -3.92 -31.36 18.55
C ARG A 82 -4.71 -32.58 19.03
N PHE A 83 -4.04 -33.57 19.61
CA PHE A 83 -4.66 -34.77 20.14
C PHE A 83 -5.64 -34.44 21.28
N ALA A 84 -5.19 -33.69 22.29
CA ALA A 84 -6.03 -33.29 23.41
C ALA A 84 -7.27 -32.48 22.97
N ARG A 85 -7.10 -31.54 22.02
CA ARG A 85 -8.23 -30.79 21.43
C ARG A 85 -9.22 -31.71 20.70
N ASN A 86 -8.71 -32.69 19.98
CA ASN A 86 -9.54 -33.65 19.25
C ASN A 86 -10.29 -34.58 20.20
N GLU A 87 -9.65 -35.09 21.26
CA GLU A 87 -10.32 -35.92 22.28
C GLU A 87 -11.47 -35.18 22.94
N GLN A 88 -11.27 -33.93 23.36
CA GLN A 88 -12.33 -33.09 23.91
C GLN A 88 -13.48 -32.90 22.91
N ARG A 89 -13.16 -32.71 21.62
CA ARG A 89 -14.16 -32.60 20.56
C ARG A 89 -14.94 -33.90 20.39
N MET A 90 -14.28 -35.05 20.40
CA MET A 90 -14.92 -36.36 20.24
C MET A 90 -15.81 -36.68 21.43
N TYR A 91 -15.33 -36.48 22.66
CA TYR A 91 -16.13 -36.65 23.86
C TYR A 91 -17.42 -35.81 23.83
N ARG A 92 -17.31 -34.53 23.46
CA ARG A 92 -18.49 -33.65 23.29
C ARG A 92 -19.45 -34.17 22.23
N LEU A 93 -18.93 -34.65 21.10
CA LEU A 93 -19.76 -35.22 20.04
C LEU A 93 -20.49 -36.48 20.50
N ASP A 94 -19.84 -37.35 21.29
CA ASP A 94 -20.45 -38.58 21.78
C ASP A 94 -21.56 -38.31 22.78
N VAL A 95 -21.38 -37.32 23.66
CA VAL A 95 -22.46 -36.83 24.54
C VAL A 95 -23.63 -36.30 23.70
N LEU A 96 -23.36 -35.46 22.69
CA LEU A 96 -24.43 -34.92 21.83
C LEU A 96 -25.16 -36.00 21.02
N LYS A 97 -24.46 -37.05 20.57
CA LYS A 97 -25.06 -38.21 19.90
C LYS A 97 -25.99 -38.96 20.85
N LYS A 98 -25.55 -39.22 22.09
CA LYS A 98 -26.38 -39.87 23.13
C LYS A 98 -27.63 -39.05 23.44
N LEU A 99 -27.52 -37.72 23.40
CA LEU A 99 -28.66 -36.82 23.62
C LEU A 99 -29.55 -36.62 22.38
N GLY A 100 -29.21 -37.20 21.23
CA GLY A 100 -29.94 -36.95 19.97
C GLY A 100 -29.81 -35.53 19.42
N LYS A 101 -28.87 -34.73 19.97
CA LYS A 101 -28.60 -33.33 19.59
C LYS A 101 -27.37 -33.18 18.69
N ALA A 102 -26.80 -34.29 18.25
CA ALA A 102 -25.70 -34.27 17.30
C ALA A 102 -26.14 -33.64 15.97
N PRO A 103 -25.23 -32.94 15.27
CA PRO A 103 -25.55 -32.39 13.97
C PRO A 103 -25.99 -33.52 13.01
N PRO A 104 -27.08 -33.32 12.24
CA PRO A 104 -27.58 -34.35 11.34
C PRO A 104 -26.57 -34.63 10.22
N LYS A 105 -26.70 -35.80 9.59
CA LYS A 105 -25.90 -36.13 8.41
C LYS A 105 -26.09 -35.05 7.34
N LYS A 106 -25.02 -34.70 6.64
CA LYS A 106 -25.05 -33.74 5.52
C LYS A 106 -26.21 -34.08 4.58
N GLY A 107 -27.09 -33.11 4.32
CA GLY A 107 -28.27 -33.29 3.46
C GLY A 107 -29.54 -33.76 4.19
N GLN A 108 -29.48 -34.19 5.45
CA GLN A 108 -30.65 -34.60 6.26
C GLN A 108 -31.25 -33.46 7.11
N GLY A 109 -30.88 -32.21 6.82
CA GLY A 109 -31.40 -31.04 7.54
C GLY A 109 -32.85 -30.70 7.19
N LYS A 110 -33.31 -29.53 7.61
CA LYS A 110 -34.70 -29.05 7.45
C LYS A 110 -35.32 -29.19 6.04
N ARG A 111 -34.51 -29.25 4.98
CA ARG A 111 -34.96 -29.36 3.58
C ARG A 111 -34.98 -30.80 3.04
N ALA A 112 -34.49 -31.79 3.80
CA ALA A 112 -34.38 -33.18 3.35
C ALA A 112 -35.74 -33.86 3.13
N GLY A 113 -36.73 -33.50 3.95
CA GLY A 113 -38.10 -34.02 3.87
C GLY A 113 -38.98 -33.29 2.86
N LYS A 114 -38.50 -32.21 2.23
CA LYS A 114 -39.23 -31.54 1.13
C LYS A 114 -39.03 -32.33 -0.16
N LYS A 115 -39.58 -33.54 -0.22
CA LYS A 115 -40.01 -34.10 -1.49
C LYS A 115 -41.30 -33.37 -1.89
N LYS A 116 -41.44 -33.05 -3.19
CA LYS A 116 -42.67 -32.49 -3.76
C LYS A 116 -43.87 -33.37 -3.45
#